data_AF-A0A8A1LQH3-F1
#
_entry.id   AF-A0A8A1LQH3-F1
#
_cell.length_a   1.000
_cell.length_b   1.000
_cell.length_c   1.000
_cell.angle_alpha   90.00
_cell.angle_beta   90.00
_cell.angle_gamma   90.00
#
_symmetry.space_group_name_H-M   'P 1'
#
loop_
_entity.id
_entity.type
_entity.pdbx_description
1 polymer ?
#
loop_
_entity_poly.entity_id
_entity_poly.type
_entity_poly.pdbx_seq_one_letter_code
_entity_poly.pdbx_strand_id
1 'polypeptide(L)'
;MKTLSLSPTESRSRSTGSKLAIKEQGKRVPIQSTLEIKTRVFHRHIRMGEVLPQLWVSQTPNLVRAYHRDGVFGPPKVEDVTRELAKWEEGHSSDLRALVILIKEIIRAVRENGGNAVIKYDGRSDSLGVWMRSGSRMLPDDLYSKFDNKMEPTQAPESEAQKTTIKIGDAVYNIDISRMPYLSTFVSSQRLVQPQSTNLIHQDIPLFDVALKGLESGYRQCFRSLRGGIVQYHILCETYDFLGVNVLAGQSVNDIFADLRACKTDYELEYECYRAGRGNKSRARDAAFRLLFLILRGEFSDGERYSTKVYNAVLFVVSHFGTFRQSTRTAVRAVFEERFVVSTKQKRQLDRWAEGDTIHPSDDENTTEDEIYEQYLSDES
;
A
#
# COMPACT_ATOMS: atom_id res chain seq x y z
N MET A 1 11.83 45.41 -28.00
CA MET A 1 11.47 44.99 -26.63
C MET A 1 10.00 44.62 -26.62
N LYS A 2 9.65 43.36 -26.35
CA LYS A 2 8.24 42.94 -26.24
C LYS A 2 7.76 43.25 -24.83
N THR A 3 6.80 44.15 -24.73
CA THR A 3 6.11 44.53 -23.49
C THR A 3 5.18 43.39 -23.07
N LEU A 4 5.39 42.88 -21.86
CA LEU A 4 4.50 41.90 -21.21
C LEU A 4 3.24 42.65 -20.75
N SER A 5 2.14 42.50 -21.48
CA SER A 5 0.82 42.97 -21.05
C SER A 5 0.16 41.90 -20.18
N LEU A 6 -0.24 42.28 -18.97
CA LEU A 6 -0.97 41.45 -18.00
C LEU A 6 -2.44 41.87 -17.95
N SER A 7 -3.18 41.69 -19.05
CA SER A 7 -4.64 41.77 -19.01
C SER A 7 -5.23 40.37 -18.74
N PRO A 8 -5.99 40.14 -17.65
CA PRO A 8 -6.56 38.84 -17.37
C PRO A 8 -7.95 38.66 -17.98
N THR A 9 -8.16 37.52 -18.65
CA THR A 9 -9.48 36.96 -18.92
C THR A 9 -9.60 35.64 -18.15
N GLU A 10 -10.70 35.49 -17.41
CA GLU A 10 -11.30 34.26 -16.85
C GLU A 10 -11.12 33.83 -15.37
N SER A 11 -12.26 33.29 -14.91
CA SER A 11 -12.69 32.59 -13.69
C SER A 11 -12.01 32.88 -12.34
N ARG A 12 -12.57 33.84 -11.60
CA ARG A 12 -12.37 33.99 -10.15
C ARG A 12 -13.26 32.99 -9.40
N SER A 13 -12.72 31.86 -8.96
CA SER A 13 -13.38 31.09 -7.89
C SER A 13 -13.04 31.76 -6.54
N ARG A 14 -14.03 32.44 -5.95
CA ARG A 14 -13.92 32.96 -4.57
C ARG A 14 -14.42 31.87 -3.64
N SER A 15 -13.59 31.38 -2.71
CA SER A 15 -14.11 30.61 -1.59
C SER A 15 -14.89 31.55 -0.67
N THR A 16 -16.09 31.12 -0.26
CA THR A 16 -16.93 31.86 0.68
C THR A 16 -16.17 32.07 1.99
N GLY A 17 -15.87 33.32 2.32
CA GLY A 17 -15.19 33.72 3.57
C GLY A 17 -13.73 34.16 3.43
N SER A 18 -13.05 33.88 2.31
CA SER A 18 -11.66 34.32 2.10
C SER A 18 -11.58 35.63 1.31
N LYS A 19 -10.78 36.59 1.79
CA LYS A 19 -10.42 37.81 1.04
C LYS A 19 -9.41 37.52 -0.09
N LEU A 20 -8.82 36.32 -0.12
CA LEU A 20 -7.80 35.92 -1.08
C LEU A 20 -8.46 35.22 -2.28
N ALA A 21 -8.00 35.56 -3.49
CA ALA A 21 -8.41 34.90 -4.72
C ALA A 21 -7.26 34.01 -5.22
N ILE A 22 -7.54 32.74 -5.49
CA ILE A 22 -6.57 31.85 -6.14
C ILE A 22 -6.45 32.28 -7.60
N LYS A 23 -5.22 32.50 -8.06
CA LYS A 23 -4.93 32.80 -9.46
C LYS A 23 -3.94 31.76 -9.97
N GLU A 24 -4.42 30.87 -10.82
CA GLU A 24 -3.58 29.86 -11.48
C GLU A 24 -2.71 30.56 -12.53
N GLN A 25 -1.39 30.50 -12.35
CA GLN A 25 -0.41 31.08 -13.26
C GLN A 25 0.79 30.16 -13.43
N GLY A 26 1.52 30.35 -14.53
CA GLY A 26 2.74 29.60 -14.83
C GLY A 26 2.46 28.35 -15.67
N LYS A 27 3.50 27.52 -15.82
CA LYS A 27 3.43 26.23 -16.50
C LYS A 27 4.17 25.20 -15.67
N ARG A 28 3.69 23.95 -15.69
CA ARG A 28 4.42 22.83 -15.09
C ARG A 28 5.70 22.58 -15.88
N VAL A 29 6.80 22.35 -15.17
CA VAL A 29 8.10 22.01 -15.77
C VAL A 29 8.56 20.65 -15.26
N PRO A 30 9.31 19.86 -16.07
CA PRO A 30 9.92 18.62 -15.60
C PRO A 30 10.82 18.86 -14.39
N ILE A 31 10.80 17.97 -13.40
CA ILE A 31 11.65 18.10 -12.21
C ILE A 31 13.15 18.13 -12.57
N GLN A 32 13.54 17.44 -13.64
CA GLN A 32 14.90 17.43 -14.19
C GLN A 32 15.37 18.80 -14.69
N SER A 33 14.45 19.72 -14.95
CA SER A 33 14.76 21.10 -15.34
C SER A 33 14.79 22.08 -14.17
N THR A 34 14.51 21.61 -12.95
CA THR A 34 14.56 22.44 -11.74
C THR A 34 15.99 22.54 -11.19
N LEU A 35 16.28 23.63 -10.51
CA LEU A 35 17.57 23.89 -9.88
C LEU A 35 17.40 24.43 -8.47
N GLU A 36 18.35 24.09 -7.60
CA GLU A 36 18.49 24.65 -6.26
C GLU A 36 19.70 25.59 -6.24
N ILE A 37 19.54 26.82 -5.77
CA ILE A 37 20.64 27.80 -5.68
C ILE A 37 21.11 27.89 -4.24
N LYS A 38 22.40 27.64 -4.01
CA LYS A 38 23.07 27.85 -2.73
C LYS A 38 24.17 28.87 -2.86
N THR A 39 24.16 29.84 -1.96
CA THR A 39 25.14 30.93 -1.92
C THR A 39 25.98 30.87 -0.65
N ARG A 40 27.26 31.25 -0.73
CA ARG A 40 28.12 31.39 0.46
C ARG A 40 29.28 32.34 0.20
N VAL A 41 29.91 32.81 1.26
CA VAL A 41 31.17 33.55 1.15
C VAL A 41 32.28 32.66 0.56
N PHE A 42 33.13 33.21 -0.31
CA PHE A 42 34.06 32.44 -1.15
C PHE A 42 35.04 31.53 -0.41
N HIS A 43 35.44 31.89 0.82
CA HIS A 43 36.39 31.10 1.61
C HIS A 43 35.73 29.96 2.40
N ARG A 44 34.40 29.85 2.38
CA ARG A 44 33.65 28.77 3.05
C ARG A 44 32.90 27.95 2.01
N HIS A 45 33.47 26.80 1.65
CA HIS A 45 32.84 25.93 0.65
C HIS A 45 31.54 25.31 1.16
N ILE A 46 30.57 25.19 0.25
CA ILE A 46 29.33 24.45 0.48
C ILE A 46 29.64 22.97 0.33
N ARG A 47 29.43 22.18 1.39
CA ARG A 47 29.71 20.74 1.41
C ARG A 47 28.51 19.96 0.91
N MET A 48 28.73 18.90 0.12
CA MET A 48 27.64 18.07 -0.40
C MET A 48 26.72 17.53 0.70
N GLY A 49 27.29 17.05 1.82
CA GLY A 49 26.51 16.52 2.93
C GLY A 49 25.55 17.53 3.60
N GLU A 50 25.76 18.83 3.44
CA GLU A 50 24.85 19.85 3.99
C GLU A 50 23.65 20.16 3.07
N VAL A 51 23.75 19.81 1.78
CA VAL A 51 22.72 20.10 0.76
C VAL A 51 21.98 18.86 0.28
N LEU A 52 22.66 17.70 0.26
CA LEU A 52 22.11 16.44 -0.26
C LEU A 52 20.79 16.03 0.41
N PRO A 53 20.61 16.11 1.74
CA PRO A 53 19.33 15.75 2.36
C PRO A 53 18.16 16.58 1.83
N GLN A 54 18.37 17.89 1.65
CA GLN A 54 17.33 18.77 1.10
C GLN A 54 17.05 18.46 -0.37
N LEU A 55 18.10 18.31 -1.18
CA LEU A 55 18.00 17.99 -2.62
C LEU A 55 17.34 16.63 -2.86
N TRP A 56 17.59 15.67 -1.98
CA TRP A 56 16.96 14.36 -2.01
C TRP A 56 15.47 14.47 -1.69
N VAL A 57 15.07 15.17 -0.62
CA VAL A 57 13.64 15.37 -0.30
C VAL A 57 12.90 16.10 -1.43
N SER A 58 13.52 17.10 -2.06
CA SER A 58 12.91 17.86 -3.16
C SER A 58 13.03 17.19 -4.53
N GLN A 59 13.78 16.08 -4.64
CA GLN A 59 14.10 15.38 -5.88
C GLN A 59 14.71 16.31 -6.95
N THR A 60 15.58 17.24 -6.53
CA THR A 60 16.16 18.27 -7.40
C THR A 60 17.57 17.88 -7.87
N PRO A 61 17.79 17.60 -9.17
CA PRO A 61 19.06 17.06 -9.65
C PRO A 61 20.11 18.12 -9.96
N ASN A 62 19.72 19.38 -10.18
CA ASN A 62 20.66 20.44 -10.54
C ASN A 62 20.94 21.35 -9.34
N LEU A 63 22.20 21.41 -8.92
CA LEU A 63 22.67 22.28 -7.85
C LEU A 63 23.50 23.42 -8.45
N VAL A 64 23.12 24.66 -8.12
CA VAL A 64 23.88 25.86 -8.47
C VAL A 64 24.56 26.37 -7.21
N ARG A 65 25.90 26.36 -7.20
CA ARG A 65 26.70 26.94 -6.11
C ARG A 65 27.34 28.25 -6.56
N ALA A 66 26.97 29.34 -5.89
CA ALA A 66 27.52 30.66 -6.14
C ALA A 66 28.28 31.17 -4.92
N TYR A 67 29.46 31.73 -5.15
CA TYR A 67 30.32 32.24 -4.08
C TYR A 67 30.51 33.74 -4.24
N HIS A 68 30.40 34.47 -3.12
CA HIS A 68 30.59 35.92 -3.12
C HIS A 68 31.83 36.36 -2.33
N ARG A 69 32.37 37.51 -2.74
CA ARG A 69 33.34 38.31 -2.00
C ARG A 69 32.73 39.69 -1.82
N ASP A 70 32.48 40.09 -0.57
CA ASP A 70 31.91 41.40 -0.23
C ASP A 70 30.61 41.73 -1.01
N GLY A 71 29.71 40.74 -1.11
CA GLY A 71 28.45 40.83 -1.84
C GLY A 71 28.54 40.66 -3.36
N VAL A 72 29.75 40.63 -3.95
CA VAL A 72 29.95 40.43 -5.39
C VAL A 72 30.14 38.94 -5.69
N PHE A 73 29.25 38.37 -6.50
CA PHE A 73 29.29 36.98 -6.92
C PHE A 73 30.18 36.79 -8.15
N GLY A 74 31.02 35.76 -8.11
CA GLY A 74 31.66 35.23 -9.31
C GLY A 74 30.69 34.37 -10.14
N PRO A 75 31.15 33.83 -11.28
CA PRO A 75 30.39 32.87 -12.06
C PRO A 75 29.96 31.66 -11.20
N PRO A 76 28.67 31.28 -11.18
CA PRO A 76 28.21 30.14 -10.40
C PRO A 76 28.63 28.82 -11.05
N LYS A 77 28.81 27.79 -10.22
CA LYS A 77 29.01 26.42 -10.68
C LYS A 77 27.66 25.71 -10.72
N VAL A 78 27.31 25.15 -11.88
CA VAL A 78 26.12 24.32 -12.08
C VAL A 78 26.55 22.87 -12.13
N GLU A 79 25.93 22.02 -11.31
CA GLU A 79 26.30 20.61 -11.15
C GLU A 79 25.06 19.74 -11.22
N ASP A 80 25.10 18.72 -12.06
CA ASP A 80 24.19 17.58 -11.98
C ASP A 80 24.67 16.68 -10.83
N VAL A 81 23.84 16.54 -9.80
CA VAL A 81 24.15 15.79 -8.58
C VAL A 81 23.37 14.48 -8.48
N THR A 82 22.82 13.99 -9.58
CA THR A 82 21.99 12.77 -9.61
C THR A 82 22.74 11.55 -9.05
N ARG A 83 24.03 11.42 -9.33
CA ARG A 83 24.86 10.31 -8.83
C ARG A 83 25.12 10.42 -7.33
N GLU A 84 25.35 11.63 -6.85
CA GLU A 84 25.57 11.95 -5.46
C GLU A 84 24.32 11.72 -4.63
N LEU A 85 23.14 12.04 -5.17
CA LEU A 85 21.84 11.73 -4.56
C LEU A 85 21.64 10.21 -4.41
N ALA A 86 21.89 9.43 -5.47
CA ALA A 86 21.75 7.98 -5.43
C ALA A 86 22.69 7.35 -4.38
N LYS A 87 23.96 7.80 -4.33
CA LYS A 87 24.92 7.34 -3.31
C LYS A 87 24.53 7.74 -1.90
N TRP A 88 23.98 8.95 -1.74
CA TRP A 88 23.52 9.44 -0.45
C TRP A 88 22.34 8.60 0.05
N GLU A 89 21.37 8.31 -0.82
CA GLU A 89 20.22 7.44 -0.49
C GLU A 89 20.65 6.05 -0.06
N GLU A 90 21.52 5.40 -0.83
CA GLU A 90 22.07 4.08 -0.49
C GLU A 90 22.75 4.13 0.89
N GLY A 91 23.59 5.13 1.12
CA GLY A 91 24.30 5.33 2.39
C GLY A 91 23.43 5.67 3.61
N HIS A 92 22.17 6.09 3.40
CA HIS A 92 21.22 6.44 4.46
C HIS A 92 19.98 5.52 4.49
N SER A 93 20.05 4.35 3.85
CA SER A 93 18.91 3.41 3.74
C SER A 93 18.29 3.03 5.09
N SER A 94 19.11 2.89 6.15
CA SER A 94 18.63 2.63 7.51
C SER A 94 17.84 3.80 8.08
N ASP A 95 18.35 5.02 7.91
CA ASP A 95 17.76 6.24 8.44
C ASP A 95 16.46 6.56 7.72
N LEU A 96 16.43 6.36 6.39
CA LEU A 96 15.23 6.50 5.59
C LEU A 96 14.15 5.49 5.99
N ARG A 97 14.53 4.24 6.29
CA ARG A 97 13.60 3.24 6.82
C ARG A 97 13.05 3.65 8.18
N ALA A 98 13.90 4.14 9.07
CA ALA A 98 13.49 4.66 10.38
C ALA A 98 12.54 5.87 10.22
N LEU A 99 12.82 6.78 9.28
CA LEU A 99 11.96 7.92 8.98
C LEU A 99 10.57 7.49 8.49
N VAL A 100 10.49 6.47 7.62
CA VAL A 100 9.22 5.91 7.16
C VAL A 100 8.41 5.35 8.32
N ILE A 101 9.06 4.57 9.20
CA ILE A 101 8.42 4.02 10.40
C ILE A 101 7.93 5.17 11.29
N LEU A 102 8.76 6.17 11.54
CA LEU A 102 8.43 7.32 12.37
C LEU A 102 7.22 8.09 11.85
N ILE A 103 7.16 8.35 10.54
CA ILE A 103 6.02 9.03 9.90
C ILE A 103 4.74 8.21 10.06
N LYS A 104 4.80 6.88 9.86
CA LYS A 104 3.65 5.99 10.06
C LYS A 104 3.16 6.02 11.51
N GLU A 105 4.09 5.96 12.47
CA GLU A 105 3.79 6.01 13.90
C GLU A 105 3.14 7.33 14.31
N ILE A 106 3.66 8.45 13.80
CA ILE A 106 3.05 9.76 13.98
C ILE A 106 1.63 9.77 13.42
N ILE A 107 1.43 9.32 12.17
CA ILE A 107 0.10 9.31 11.54
C ILE A 107 -0.88 8.45 12.36
N ARG A 108 -0.45 7.27 12.81
CA ARG A 108 -1.24 6.36 13.65
C ARG A 108 -1.65 7.04 14.95
N ALA A 109 -0.67 7.53 15.73
CA ALA A 109 -0.92 8.18 17.00
C ALA A 109 -1.83 9.40 16.85
N VAL A 110 -1.66 10.22 15.81
CA VAL A 110 -2.50 11.40 15.59
C VAL A 110 -3.94 11.02 15.20
N ARG A 111 -4.13 9.99 14.38
CA ARG A 111 -5.47 9.50 14.01
C ARG A 111 -6.25 8.95 15.19
N GLU A 112 -5.59 8.15 16.03
CA GLU A 112 -6.19 7.57 17.25
C GLU A 112 -6.61 8.66 18.26
N ASN A 113 -5.99 9.84 18.20
CA ASN A 113 -6.21 10.95 19.13
C ASN A 113 -6.95 12.15 18.50
N GLY A 114 -7.89 11.89 17.59
CA GLY A 114 -8.80 12.94 17.07
C GLY A 114 -8.23 13.81 15.93
N GLY A 115 -7.14 13.37 15.30
CA GLY A 115 -6.65 13.91 14.03
C GLY A 115 -5.82 15.19 14.13
N ASN A 116 -5.54 15.70 15.34
CA ASN A 116 -4.76 16.91 15.54
C ASN A 116 -3.76 16.75 16.70
N ALA A 117 -2.47 16.99 16.44
CA ALA A 117 -1.45 16.95 17.46
C ALA A 117 -0.29 17.90 17.18
N VAL A 118 0.46 18.19 18.24
CA VAL A 118 1.78 18.81 18.17
C VAL A 118 2.83 17.74 18.40
N ILE A 119 3.86 17.75 17.57
CA ILE A 119 5.01 16.86 17.68
C ILE A 119 6.18 17.71 18.18
N LYS A 120 6.90 17.21 19.18
CA LYS A 120 8.09 17.87 19.74
C LYS A 120 9.14 16.83 20.00
N TYR A 121 10.35 17.13 19.54
CA TYR A 121 11.53 16.38 19.88
C TYR A 121 12.16 16.95 21.15
N ASP A 122 12.44 16.10 22.12
CA ASP A 122 13.24 16.43 23.30
C ASP A 122 14.64 15.83 23.15
N GLY A 123 15.62 16.67 22.85
CA GLY A 123 17.01 16.25 22.68
C GLY A 123 17.72 15.82 23.96
N ARG A 124 17.11 16.00 25.15
CA ARG A 124 17.69 15.50 26.41
C ARG A 124 17.33 14.03 26.66
N SER A 125 16.10 13.67 26.37
CA SER A 125 15.59 12.29 26.50
C SER A 125 15.66 11.50 25.19
N ASP A 126 16.13 12.13 24.11
CA ASP A 126 16.15 11.59 22.75
C ASP A 126 14.81 10.96 22.34
N SER A 127 13.72 11.67 22.66
CA SER A 127 12.37 11.15 22.51
C SER A 127 11.48 12.12 21.74
N LEU A 128 10.61 11.56 20.91
CA LEU A 128 9.55 12.30 20.24
C LEU A 128 8.25 12.18 21.04
N GLY A 129 7.72 13.30 21.53
CA GLY A 129 6.39 13.32 22.12
C GLY A 129 5.33 13.75 21.10
N VAL A 130 4.11 13.26 21.30
CA VAL A 130 2.92 13.66 20.55
C VAL A 130 1.91 14.18 21.57
N TRP A 131 1.59 15.46 21.51
CA TRP A 131 0.64 16.10 22.42
C TRP A 131 -0.64 16.44 21.68
N MET A 132 -1.77 16.02 22.25
CA MET A 132 -3.08 16.45 21.78
C MET A 132 -3.19 17.97 21.89
N ARG A 133 -3.72 18.58 20.84
CA ARG A 133 -4.00 20.02 20.84
C ARG A 133 -5.50 20.23 20.89
N SER A 134 -5.98 20.82 21.97
CA SER A 134 -7.27 21.50 22.00
C SER A 134 -7.08 22.92 21.46
N GLY A 135 -7.61 23.22 20.27
CA GLY A 135 -7.43 24.53 19.64
C GLY A 135 -8.02 24.65 18.24
N SER A 136 -7.84 25.83 17.63
CA SER A 136 -8.29 26.11 16.27
C SER A 136 -7.67 25.14 15.26
N ARG A 137 -8.43 24.82 14.21
CA ARG A 137 -7.99 24.00 13.09
C ARG A 137 -6.67 24.55 12.49
N MET A 138 -5.81 23.67 11.97
CA MET A 138 -4.48 24.06 11.47
C MET A 138 -4.50 24.65 10.06
N LEU A 139 -5.48 24.25 9.26
CA LEU A 139 -5.71 24.80 7.92
C LEU A 139 -6.87 25.82 7.94
N PRO A 140 -6.93 26.74 6.98
CA PRO A 140 -8.13 27.55 6.74
C PRO A 140 -9.38 26.68 6.50
N ASP A 141 -10.55 27.15 6.94
CA ASP A 141 -11.80 26.40 6.86
C ASP A 141 -12.19 26.02 5.42
N ASP A 142 -11.87 26.87 4.44
CA ASP A 142 -12.15 26.59 3.04
C ASP A 142 -11.33 25.42 2.47
N LEU A 143 -10.16 25.12 3.04
CA LEU A 143 -9.43 23.90 2.72
C LEU A 143 -10.11 22.68 3.34
N TYR A 144 -10.52 22.75 4.60
CA TYR A 144 -11.29 21.65 5.21
C TYR A 144 -12.57 21.35 4.42
N SER A 145 -13.36 22.37 4.08
CA SER A 145 -14.57 22.16 3.27
C SER A 145 -14.29 21.49 1.91
N LYS A 146 -13.15 21.78 1.27
CA LYS A 146 -12.75 21.10 0.02
C LYS A 146 -12.45 19.61 0.22
N PHE A 147 -11.92 19.24 1.38
CA PHE A 147 -11.58 17.85 1.70
C PHE A 147 -12.76 17.09 2.33
N ASP A 148 -13.57 17.76 3.17
CA ASP A 148 -14.76 17.22 3.84
C ASP A 148 -15.90 16.97 2.84
N ASN A 149 -16.07 17.81 1.81
CA ASN A 149 -17.06 17.59 0.75
C ASN A 149 -16.77 16.37 -0.15
N LYS A 150 -15.62 15.72 0.01
CA LYS A 150 -15.33 14.40 -0.60
C LYS A 150 -15.62 13.23 0.33
N MET A 151 -16.04 13.49 1.57
CA MET A 151 -16.30 12.50 2.63
C MET A 151 -17.74 12.53 3.16
N GLU A 152 -18.69 13.19 2.48
CA GLU A 152 -20.10 12.85 2.69
C GLU A 152 -20.31 11.40 2.24
N PRO A 153 -20.80 10.49 3.10
CA PRO A 153 -21.25 9.19 2.66
C PRO A 153 -22.46 9.45 1.77
N THR A 154 -22.24 9.46 0.46
CA THR A 154 -23.32 9.35 -0.51
C THR A 154 -24.15 8.15 -0.06
N GLN A 155 -25.33 8.42 0.51
CA GLN A 155 -26.38 7.41 0.64
C GLN A 155 -26.45 6.76 -0.72
N ALA A 156 -26.09 5.48 -0.79
CA ALA A 156 -26.04 4.76 -2.05
C ALA A 156 -27.42 4.85 -2.72
N PRO A 157 -27.60 5.56 -3.85
CA PRO A 157 -28.25 4.86 -4.92
C PRO A 157 -27.27 3.76 -5.35
N GLU A 158 -27.79 2.61 -5.72
CA GLU A 158 -27.05 1.60 -6.48
C GLU A 158 -26.50 2.25 -7.76
N SER A 159 -25.36 2.94 -7.64
CA SER A 159 -24.71 3.66 -8.71
C SER A 159 -23.76 2.67 -9.35
N GLU A 160 -24.05 2.29 -10.59
CA GLU A 160 -23.12 1.60 -11.48
C GLU A 160 -21.69 2.11 -11.24
N ALA A 161 -20.80 1.20 -10.87
CA ALA A 161 -19.41 1.52 -10.61
C ALA A 161 -18.85 2.27 -11.82
N GLN A 162 -18.52 3.55 -11.65
CA GLN A 162 -17.95 4.39 -12.70
C GLN A 162 -16.53 3.88 -13.02
N LYS A 163 -16.45 2.86 -13.86
CA LYS A 163 -15.16 2.30 -14.29
C LYS A 163 -14.44 3.33 -15.16
N THR A 164 -13.13 3.45 -14.93
CA THR A 164 -12.26 4.37 -15.65
C THR A 164 -11.30 3.57 -16.54
N THR A 165 -11.24 3.93 -17.82
CA THR A 165 -10.29 3.35 -18.77
C THR A 165 -8.89 3.95 -18.56
N ILE A 166 -7.90 3.10 -18.26
CA ILE A 166 -6.50 3.49 -18.07
C ILE A 166 -5.61 2.49 -18.81
N LYS A 167 -4.62 2.99 -19.56
CA LYS A 167 -3.53 2.18 -20.10
C LYS A 167 -2.41 2.09 -19.07
N ILE A 168 -2.04 0.88 -18.66
CA ILE A 168 -0.94 0.61 -17.71
C ILE A 168 0.04 -0.32 -18.41
N GLY A 169 1.26 0.16 -18.63
CA GLY A 169 2.21 -0.53 -19.51
C GLY A 169 1.63 -0.65 -20.93
N ASP A 170 1.54 -1.88 -21.44
CA ASP A 170 0.98 -2.15 -22.77
C ASP A 170 -0.51 -2.53 -22.79
N ALA A 171 -1.09 -2.77 -21.61
CA ALA A 171 -2.47 -3.22 -21.48
C ALA A 171 -3.44 -2.08 -21.14
N VAL A 172 -4.68 -2.20 -21.61
CA VAL A 172 -5.78 -1.27 -21.32
C VAL A 172 -6.75 -1.92 -20.35
N TYR A 173 -7.04 -1.22 -19.27
CA TYR A 173 -7.92 -1.70 -18.21
C TYR A 173 -9.10 -0.76 -18.03
N ASN A 174 -10.27 -1.32 -17.72
CA ASN A 174 -11.45 -0.56 -17.31
C ASN A 174 -11.79 -0.91 -15.86
N ILE A 175 -11.37 -0.05 -14.93
CA ILE A 175 -11.29 -0.39 -13.50
C ILE A 175 -12.05 0.58 -12.63
N ASP A 176 -12.58 0.07 -11.52
CA ASP A 176 -13.06 0.90 -10.43
C ASP A 176 -11.88 1.42 -9.59
N ILE A 177 -11.53 2.68 -9.80
CA ILE A 177 -10.41 3.35 -9.11
C ILE A 177 -10.73 3.69 -7.64
N SER A 178 -11.98 3.59 -7.19
CA SER A 178 -12.35 3.91 -5.80
C SER A 178 -11.66 2.99 -4.79
N ARG A 179 -11.36 1.75 -5.20
CA ARG A 179 -10.70 0.74 -4.38
C ARG A 179 -9.17 0.82 -4.45
N MET A 180 -8.62 1.73 -5.26
CA MET A 180 -7.18 1.93 -5.47
C MET A 180 -6.81 3.41 -5.29
N PRO A 181 -6.56 3.87 -4.04
CA PRO A 181 -6.31 5.28 -3.72
C PRO A 181 -5.21 5.94 -4.57
N TYR A 182 -4.15 5.20 -4.90
CA TYR A 182 -3.09 5.70 -5.77
C TYR A 182 -3.63 6.06 -7.16
N LEU A 183 -4.36 5.15 -7.80
CA LEU A 183 -4.92 5.39 -9.14
C LEU A 183 -6.02 6.46 -9.12
N SER A 184 -6.83 6.53 -8.06
CA SER A 184 -7.78 7.62 -7.86
C SER A 184 -7.08 8.99 -7.86
N THR A 185 -5.95 9.09 -7.14
CA THR A 185 -5.14 10.30 -7.06
C THR A 185 -4.46 10.61 -8.40
N PHE A 186 -3.92 9.58 -9.07
CA PHE A 186 -3.30 9.71 -10.39
C PHE A 186 -4.28 10.25 -11.43
N VAL A 187 -5.48 9.65 -11.53
CA VAL A 187 -6.53 10.07 -12.48
C VAL A 187 -6.99 11.49 -12.16
N SER A 188 -7.22 11.80 -10.89
CA SER A 188 -7.60 13.15 -10.47
C SER A 188 -6.55 14.18 -10.89
N SER A 189 -5.27 13.85 -10.71
CA SER A 189 -4.16 14.73 -11.08
C SER A 189 -4.04 14.91 -12.59
N GLN A 190 -4.23 13.84 -13.38
CA GLN A 190 -4.20 13.93 -14.84
C GLN A 190 -5.34 14.78 -15.40
N ARG A 191 -6.56 14.61 -14.88
CA ARG A 191 -7.74 15.40 -15.30
C ARG A 191 -7.59 16.89 -15.00
N LEU A 192 -6.87 17.26 -13.93
CA LEU A 192 -6.54 18.66 -13.65
C LEU A 192 -5.58 19.25 -14.69
N VAL A 193 -4.65 18.45 -15.22
CA VAL A 193 -3.66 18.90 -16.19
C VAL A 193 -4.23 18.92 -17.62
N GLN A 194 -5.09 17.98 -17.97
CA GLN A 194 -5.70 17.87 -19.29
C GLN A 194 -7.20 17.53 -19.18
N PRO A 195 -8.07 18.52 -18.94
CA PRO A 195 -9.50 18.30 -18.72
C PRO A 195 -10.23 17.61 -19.88
N GLN A 196 -9.71 17.74 -21.10
CA GLN A 196 -10.29 17.18 -22.32
C GLN A 196 -9.60 15.89 -22.82
N SER A 197 -8.50 15.47 -22.19
CA SER A 197 -7.79 14.25 -22.60
C SER A 197 -8.45 13.04 -21.98
N THR A 198 -8.93 12.13 -22.83
CA THR A 198 -9.45 10.81 -22.44
C THR A 198 -8.35 9.77 -22.27
N ASN A 199 -7.10 10.09 -22.66
CA ASN A 199 -5.98 9.16 -22.67
C ASN A 199 -5.25 9.18 -21.32
N LEU A 200 -5.66 8.30 -20.41
CA LEU A 200 -4.97 8.05 -19.15
C LEU A 200 -3.91 6.96 -19.36
N ILE A 201 -2.64 7.34 -19.33
CA ILE A 201 -1.50 6.43 -19.54
C ILE A 201 -0.61 6.44 -18.30
N HIS A 202 -0.43 5.28 -17.70
CA HIS A 202 0.47 5.02 -16.58
C HIS A 202 1.61 4.09 -17.02
N GLN A 203 2.78 4.22 -16.39
CA GLN A 203 3.88 3.27 -16.57
C GLN A 203 3.46 1.86 -16.11
N ASP A 204 4.24 0.84 -16.48
CA ASP A 204 3.96 -0.53 -16.07
C ASP A 204 3.93 -0.66 -14.54
N ILE A 205 3.02 -1.50 -14.04
CA ILE A 205 2.88 -1.83 -12.62
C ILE A 205 3.01 -3.36 -12.51
N PRO A 206 4.05 -3.87 -11.82
CA PRO A 206 4.28 -5.31 -11.71
C PRO A 206 3.06 -6.06 -11.15
N LEU A 207 2.68 -7.17 -11.80
CA LEU A 207 1.56 -8.04 -11.39
C LEU A 207 0.22 -7.31 -11.18
N PHE A 208 0.01 -6.18 -11.87
CA PHE A 208 -1.21 -5.39 -11.73
C PHE A 208 -2.48 -6.16 -12.12
N ASP A 209 -2.41 -6.98 -13.16
CA ASP A 209 -3.49 -7.85 -13.61
C ASP A 209 -3.91 -8.85 -12.52
N VAL A 210 -2.94 -9.45 -11.84
CA VAL A 210 -3.17 -10.36 -10.71
C VAL A 210 -3.77 -9.60 -9.53
N ALA A 211 -3.25 -8.42 -9.21
CA ALA A 211 -3.73 -7.58 -8.13
C ALA A 211 -5.19 -7.17 -8.35
N LEU A 212 -5.52 -6.72 -9.58
CA LEU A 212 -6.86 -6.35 -10.01
C LEU A 212 -7.81 -7.54 -9.93
N LYS A 213 -7.41 -8.71 -10.43
CA LYS A 213 -8.23 -9.94 -10.36
C LYS A 213 -8.53 -10.35 -8.92
N GLY A 214 -7.56 -10.22 -8.01
CA GLY A 214 -7.76 -10.46 -6.58
C GLY A 214 -8.76 -9.47 -5.97
N LEU A 215 -8.74 -8.21 -6.41
CA LEU A 215 -9.64 -7.17 -5.94
C LEU A 215 -11.08 -7.39 -6.44
N GLU A 216 -11.26 -7.66 -7.73
CA GLU A 216 -12.57 -7.79 -8.38
C GLU A 216 -13.23 -9.15 -8.14
N SER A 217 -12.46 -10.24 -8.14
CA SER A 217 -12.97 -11.61 -8.08
C SER A 217 -12.63 -12.35 -6.78
N GLY A 218 -11.94 -11.69 -5.85
CA GLY A 218 -11.52 -12.18 -4.54
C GLY A 218 -10.09 -12.73 -4.52
N TYR A 219 -9.42 -12.55 -3.37
CA TYR A 219 -7.98 -12.75 -3.23
C TYR A 219 -7.51 -14.20 -3.42
N ARG A 220 -8.39 -15.20 -3.31
CA ARG A 220 -8.09 -16.59 -3.69
C ARG A 220 -7.63 -16.73 -5.14
N GLN A 221 -8.00 -15.80 -6.02
CA GLN A 221 -7.56 -15.78 -7.40
C GLN A 221 -6.07 -15.48 -7.53
N CYS A 222 -5.45 -14.79 -6.57
CA CYS A 222 -4.01 -14.53 -6.57
C CYS A 222 -3.22 -15.84 -6.54
N PHE A 223 -3.61 -16.81 -5.70
CA PHE A 223 -2.98 -18.14 -5.66
C PHE A 223 -3.19 -18.96 -6.94
N ARG A 224 -4.26 -18.67 -7.71
CA ARG A 224 -4.55 -19.37 -8.98
C ARG A 224 -3.77 -18.77 -10.14
N SER A 225 -3.56 -17.45 -10.11
CA SER A 225 -2.80 -16.73 -11.14
C SER A 225 -1.29 -16.87 -10.93
N LEU A 226 -0.82 -16.92 -9.68
CA LEU A 226 0.60 -17.06 -9.35
C LEU A 226 0.98 -18.53 -9.23
N ARG A 227 1.68 -19.04 -10.24
CA ARG A 227 2.30 -20.37 -10.21
C ARG A 227 3.74 -20.36 -9.67
N GLY A 228 4.26 -19.18 -9.31
CA GLY A 228 5.65 -19.00 -8.89
C GLY A 228 5.92 -19.14 -7.39
N GLY A 229 7.21 -19.09 -7.04
CA GLY A 229 7.70 -19.10 -5.67
C GLY A 229 7.40 -17.82 -4.89
N ILE A 230 7.85 -17.78 -3.64
CA ILE A 230 7.56 -16.71 -2.65
C ILE A 230 7.82 -15.29 -3.20
N VAL A 231 8.82 -15.13 -4.07
CA VAL A 231 9.19 -13.84 -4.68
C VAL A 231 8.02 -13.15 -5.39
N GLN A 232 7.18 -13.90 -6.13
CA GLN A 232 6.02 -13.30 -6.81
C GLN A 232 4.98 -12.77 -5.82
N TYR A 233 4.84 -13.42 -4.66
CA TYR A 233 3.94 -12.96 -3.62
C TYR A 233 4.46 -11.70 -2.92
N HIS A 234 5.77 -11.54 -2.76
CA HIS A 234 6.36 -10.28 -2.30
C HIS A 234 6.04 -9.14 -3.26
N ILE A 235 6.32 -9.32 -4.55
CA ILE A 235 6.01 -8.32 -5.59
C ILE A 235 4.52 -7.97 -5.59
N LEU A 236 3.63 -8.97 -5.52
CA LEU A 236 2.19 -8.73 -5.48
C LEU A 236 1.77 -7.93 -4.24
N CYS A 237 2.34 -8.23 -3.07
CA CYS A 237 2.05 -7.48 -1.84
C CYS A 237 2.57 -6.04 -1.91
N GLU A 238 3.76 -5.83 -2.49
CA GLU A 238 4.29 -4.49 -2.78
C GLU A 238 3.40 -3.72 -3.76
N THR A 239 2.86 -4.38 -4.78
CA THR A 239 1.90 -3.79 -5.71
C THR A 239 0.63 -3.35 -4.99
N TYR A 240 0.09 -4.16 -4.08
CA TYR A 240 -1.07 -3.75 -3.28
C TYR A 240 -0.78 -2.54 -2.39
N ASP A 241 0.39 -2.50 -1.75
CA ASP A 241 0.84 -1.35 -0.96
C ASP A 241 1.00 -0.09 -1.83
N PHE A 242 1.63 -0.22 -2.99
CA PHE A 242 1.79 0.87 -3.97
C PHE A 242 0.45 1.42 -4.43
N LEU A 243 -0.52 0.54 -4.72
CA LEU A 243 -1.87 0.93 -5.11
C LEU A 243 -2.69 1.54 -3.96
N GLY A 244 -2.21 1.40 -2.71
CA GLY A 244 -2.91 1.83 -1.50
C GLY A 244 -4.11 0.94 -1.14
N VAL A 245 -4.12 -0.32 -1.57
CA VAL A 245 -5.23 -1.25 -1.35
C VAL A 245 -5.19 -1.78 0.08
N ASN A 246 -6.27 -1.60 0.84
CA ASN A 246 -6.41 -2.20 2.16
C ASN A 246 -6.78 -3.69 2.06
N VAL A 247 -5.78 -4.54 1.79
CA VAL A 247 -5.98 -5.99 1.63
C VAL A 247 -6.59 -6.62 2.88
N LEU A 248 -6.12 -6.21 4.06
CA LEU A 248 -6.59 -6.76 5.35
C LEU A 248 -7.98 -6.25 5.73
N ALA A 249 -8.46 -5.15 5.14
CA ALA A 249 -9.71 -4.49 5.51
C ALA A 249 -9.86 -4.23 7.03
N GLY A 250 -8.74 -3.98 7.73
CA GLY A 250 -8.70 -3.78 9.18
C GLY A 250 -8.82 -5.05 10.04
N GLN A 251 -8.84 -6.24 9.43
CA GLN A 251 -8.94 -7.51 10.15
C GLN A 251 -7.66 -7.82 10.96
N SER A 252 -7.84 -8.26 12.20
CA SER A 252 -6.77 -8.82 13.02
C SER A 252 -6.47 -10.28 12.61
N VAL A 253 -5.37 -10.84 13.10
CA VAL A 253 -5.05 -12.28 12.90
C VAL A 253 -6.16 -13.20 13.41
N ASN A 254 -6.88 -12.79 14.46
CA ASN A 254 -7.99 -13.57 15.01
C ASN A 254 -9.20 -13.57 14.07
N ASP A 255 -9.51 -12.42 13.46
CA ASP A 255 -10.61 -12.28 12.50
C ASP A 255 -10.31 -13.08 11.23
N ILE A 256 -9.07 -12.99 10.74
CA ILE A 256 -8.59 -13.81 9.62
C ILE A 256 -8.70 -15.29 9.96
N PHE A 257 -8.35 -15.69 11.18
CA PHE A 257 -8.46 -17.09 11.60
C PHE A 257 -9.90 -17.57 11.75
N ALA A 258 -10.83 -16.71 12.16
CA ALA A 258 -12.25 -17.00 12.15
C ALA A 258 -12.75 -17.23 10.70
N ASP A 259 -12.33 -16.39 9.76
CA ASP A 259 -12.67 -16.55 8.34
C ASP A 259 -12.08 -17.82 7.72
N LEU A 260 -10.86 -18.20 8.11
CA LEU A 260 -10.26 -19.46 7.69
C LEU A 260 -11.12 -20.66 8.10
N ARG A 261 -11.76 -20.59 9.29
CA ARG A 261 -12.65 -21.65 9.80
C ARG A 261 -14.03 -21.65 9.16
N ALA A 262 -14.39 -20.63 8.39
CA ALA A 262 -15.68 -20.57 7.68
C ALA A 262 -15.87 -21.69 6.65
N CYS A 263 -14.82 -22.46 6.33
CA CYS A 263 -14.94 -23.66 5.51
C CYS A 263 -15.59 -24.85 6.22
N LYS A 264 -15.72 -24.82 7.56
CA LYS A 264 -16.38 -25.86 8.33
C LYS A 264 -17.89 -25.81 8.12
N THR A 265 -18.51 -26.98 8.09
CA THR A 265 -19.96 -27.13 8.04
C THR A 265 -20.53 -26.85 9.42
N ASP A 266 -21.41 -25.87 9.53
CA ASP A 266 -22.18 -25.63 10.76
C ASP A 266 -23.42 -26.53 10.75
N TYR A 267 -23.63 -27.27 11.84
CA TYR A 267 -24.85 -28.03 12.07
C TYR A 267 -25.79 -27.16 12.91
N GLU A 268 -26.79 -26.57 12.28
CA GLU A 268 -27.87 -25.87 13.00
C GLU A 268 -28.97 -26.86 13.37
N LEU A 269 -29.38 -26.85 14.64
CA LEU A 269 -30.39 -27.75 15.17
C LEU A 269 -31.78 -27.12 14.99
N GLU A 270 -32.49 -27.49 13.92
CA GLU A 270 -33.86 -27.02 13.66
C GLU A 270 -34.78 -28.25 13.48
N TYR A 271 -35.75 -28.42 14.39
CA TYR A 271 -36.81 -29.44 14.37
C TYR A 271 -36.40 -30.85 13.89
N GLU A 272 -35.64 -31.57 14.73
CA GLU A 272 -35.34 -33.02 14.59
C GLU A 272 -34.62 -33.48 13.31
N CYS A 273 -34.05 -32.56 12.51
CA CYS A 273 -33.21 -32.93 11.37
C CYS A 273 -31.99 -32.00 11.25
N TYR A 274 -30.79 -32.60 11.14
CA TYR A 274 -29.56 -31.86 10.89
C TYR A 274 -29.54 -31.35 9.44
N ARG A 275 -29.61 -30.03 9.22
CA ARG A 275 -29.20 -29.44 7.94
C ARG A 275 -27.72 -29.10 8.01
N ALA A 276 -26.91 -29.80 7.22
CA ALA A 276 -25.52 -29.44 7.00
C ALA A 276 -25.45 -28.17 6.15
N GLY A 277 -25.20 -27.02 6.78
CA GLY A 277 -24.88 -25.79 6.04
C GLY A 277 -23.47 -25.92 5.44
N ARG A 278 -23.36 -26.16 4.13
CA ARG A 278 -22.06 -26.30 3.44
C ARG A 278 -21.20 -25.05 3.70
N GLY A 279 -20.06 -25.21 4.39
CA GLY A 279 -19.18 -24.11 4.77
C GLY A 279 -18.68 -23.27 3.57
N ASN A 280 -18.42 -21.98 3.79
CA ASN A 280 -17.98 -21.04 2.76
C ASN A 280 -16.48 -21.17 2.45
N LYS A 281 -16.15 -22.11 1.57
CA LYS A 281 -14.77 -22.34 1.09
C LYS A 281 -14.14 -21.11 0.41
N SER A 282 -14.93 -20.27 -0.27
CA SER A 282 -14.41 -19.07 -0.94
C SER A 282 -13.90 -18.03 0.06
N ARG A 283 -14.68 -17.76 1.12
CA ARG A 283 -14.27 -16.87 2.23
C ARG A 283 -13.00 -17.37 2.91
N ALA A 284 -12.94 -18.66 3.22
CA ALA A 284 -11.74 -19.26 3.82
C ALA A 284 -10.50 -19.12 2.91
N ARG A 285 -10.64 -19.34 1.61
CA ARG A 285 -9.53 -19.19 0.64
C ARG A 285 -9.07 -17.74 0.48
N ASP A 286 -9.99 -16.78 0.49
CA ASP A 286 -9.64 -15.35 0.49
C ASP A 286 -8.91 -14.97 1.78
N ALA A 287 -9.34 -15.52 2.93
CA ALA A 287 -8.68 -15.34 4.22
C ALA A 287 -7.25 -15.92 4.25
N ALA A 288 -6.99 -17.02 3.54
CA ALA A 288 -5.63 -17.54 3.40
C ALA A 288 -4.69 -16.55 2.69
N PHE A 289 -5.19 -15.78 1.72
CA PHE A 289 -4.38 -14.74 1.09
C PHE A 289 -4.16 -13.56 2.04
N ARG A 290 -5.19 -13.17 2.80
CA ARG A 290 -5.06 -12.13 3.83
C ARG A 290 -4.05 -12.52 4.90
N LEU A 291 -4.01 -13.79 5.31
CA LEU A 291 -2.98 -14.33 6.19
C LEU A 291 -1.59 -14.21 5.57
N LEU A 292 -1.42 -14.60 4.30
CA LEU A 292 -0.16 -14.45 3.58
C LEU A 292 0.29 -12.99 3.53
N PHE A 293 -0.61 -12.07 3.19
CA PHE A 293 -0.33 -10.64 3.14
C PHE A 293 0.06 -10.11 4.52
N LEU A 294 -0.66 -10.51 5.57
CA LEU A 294 -0.35 -10.17 6.95
C LEU A 294 1.05 -10.64 7.34
N ILE A 295 1.46 -11.86 6.97
CA ILE A 295 2.80 -12.39 7.27
C ILE A 295 3.88 -11.54 6.60
N LEU A 296 3.69 -11.18 5.32
CA LEU A 296 4.69 -10.45 4.55
C LEU A 296 4.78 -8.96 4.91
N ARG A 297 3.64 -8.29 5.15
CA ARG A 297 3.56 -6.82 5.30
C ARG A 297 3.14 -6.35 6.69
N GLY A 298 2.68 -7.26 7.54
CA GLY A 298 2.23 -6.94 8.89
C GLY A 298 3.34 -6.44 9.80
N GLU A 299 3.01 -5.44 10.61
CA GLU A 299 3.85 -4.94 11.69
C GLU A 299 3.54 -5.74 12.96
N PHE A 300 4.56 -6.32 13.59
CA PHE A 300 4.41 -7.22 14.74
C PHE A 300 5.12 -6.62 15.96
N SER A 301 4.35 -6.02 16.88
CA SER A 301 4.90 -5.39 18.09
C SER A 301 5.09 -6.39 19.25
N ASP A 302 4.36 -7.51 19.25
CA ASP A 302 4.35 -8.52 20.33
C ASP A 302 4.95 -9.87 19.88
N GLY A 303 6.27 -10.02 20.01
CA GLY A 303 7.08 -11.10 19.39
C GLY A 303 6.52 -12.53 19.47
N GLU A 304 6.36 -13.11 20.67
CA GLU A 304 6.07 -14.54 20.82
C GLU A 304 4.57 -14.91 20.72
N ARG A 305 3.71 -14.11 21.36
CA ARG A 305 2.26 -14.38 21.38
C ARG A 305 1.65 -14.23 19.99
N TYR A 306 2.12 -13.24 19.23
CA TYR A 306 1.65 -13.03 17.86
C TYR A 306 2.14 -14.13 16.92
N SER A 307 3.43 -14.52 17.02
CA SER A 307 3.99 -15.64 16.25
C SER A 307 3.20 -16.94 16.46
N THR A 308 2.79 -17.22 17.70
CA THR A 308 1.96 -18.41 18.03
C THR A 308 0.59 -18.38 17.34
N LYS A 309 -0.08 -17.21 17.29
CA LYS A 309 -1.38 -17.07 16.62
C LYS A 309 -1.26 -17.28 15.12
N VAL A 310 -0.25 -16.66 14.49
CA VAL A 310 0.04 -16.84 13.07
C VAL A 310 0.38 -18.31 12.78
N TYR A 311 1.21 -18.93 13.61
CA TYR A 311 1.53 -20.36 13.50
C TYR A 311 0.27 -21.23 13.48
N ASN A 312 -0.67 -21.01 14.40
CA ASN A 312 -1.92 -21.78 14.45
C ASN A 312 -2.78 -21.57 13.20
N ALA A 313 -2.80 -20.35 12.64
CA ALA A 313 -3.49 -20.05 11.40
C ALA A 313 -2.84 -20.73 10.19
N VAL A 314 -1.51 -20.70 10.10
CA VAL A 314 -0.73 -21.40 9.07
C VAL A 314 -0.93 -22.91 9.16
N LEU A 315 -0.83 -23.46 10.38
CA LEU A 315 -1.06 -24.88 10.65
C LEU A 315 -2.45 -25.33 10.17
N PHE A 316 -3.48 -24.50 10.40
CA PHE A 316 -4.83 -24.77 9.92
C PHE A 316 -4.87 -24.81 8.39
N VAL A 317 -4.26 -23.84 7.70
CA VAL A 317 -4.24 -23.83 6.23
C VAL A 317 -3.59 -25.10 5.68
N VAL A 318 -2.42 -25.50 6.21
CA VAL A 318 -1.69 -26.67 5.68
C VAL A 318 -2.38 -28.00 5.98
N SER A 319 -3.15 -28.09 7.08
CA SER A 319 -3.82 -29.34 7.47
C SER A 319 -5.18 -29.58 6.81
N HIS A 320 -5.74 -28.61 6.07
CA HIS A 320 -7.08 -28.71 5.47
C HIS A 320 -7.02 -28.82 3.93
N PHE A 321 -6.53 -29.96 3.42
CA PHE A 321 -6.33 -30.22 1.99
C PHE A 321 -7.63 -30.16 1.16
N GLY A 322 -8.78 -30.54 1.72
CA GLY A 322 -10.08 -30.44 1.04
C GLY A 322 -10.59 -29.01 0.82
N THR A 323 -9.96 -28.02 1.46
CA THR A 323 -10.28 -26.60 1.30
C THR A 323 -9.17 -25.84 0.59
N PHE A 324 -7.92 -26.03 1.00
CA PHE A 324 -6.76 -25.30 0.49
C PHE A 324 -5.92 -26.17 -0.44
N ARG A 325 -5.80 -25.73 -1.71
CA ARG A 325 -4.99 -26.42 -2.71
C ARG A 325 -3.50 -26.37 -2.34
N GLN A 326 -2.73 -27.29 -2.91
CA GLN A 326 -1.29 -27.42 -2.63
C GLN A 326 -0.53 -26.10 -2.84
N SER A 327 -0.80 -25.37 -3.93
CA SER A 327 -0.16 -24.07 -4.18
C SER A 327 -0.40 -23.06 -3.05
N THR A 328 -1.62 -22.99 -2.52
CA THR A 328 -1.95 -22.13 -1.37
C THR A 328 -1.23 -22.59 -0.10
N ARG A 329 -1.25 -23.90 0.19
CA ARG A 329 -0.62 -24.47 1.38
C ARG A 329 0.88 -24.21 1.38
N THR A 330 1.55 -24.48 0.26
CA THR A 330 2.99 -24.26 0.09
C THR A 330 3.33 -22.78 0.19
N ALA A 331 2.59 -21.88 -0.48
CA ALA A 331 2.86 -20.44 -0.43
C ALA A 331 2.72 -19.88 1.00
N VAL A 332 1.63 -20.18 1.70
CA VAL A 332 1.36 -19.69 3.07
C VAL A 332 2.41 -20.23 4.06
N ARG A 333 2.79 -21.51 3.93
CA ARG A 333 3.85 -22.10 4.74
C ARG A 333 5.20 -21.43 4.49
N ALA A 334 5.54 -21.24 3.22
CA ALA A 334 6.85 -20.74 2.83
C ALA A 334 7.07 -19.29 3.30
N VAL A 335 6.07 -18.41 3.19
CA VAL A 335 6.16 -17.03 3.74
C VAL A 335 6.28 -17.02 5.26
N PHE A 336 5.65 -17.98 5.95
CA PHE A 336 5.75 -18.10 7.40
C PHE A 336 7.16 -18.50 7.84
N GLU A 337 7.74 -19.51 7.18
CA GLU A 337 9.11 -19.98 7.45
C GLU A 337 10.17 -18.95 7.06
N GLU A 338 9.91 -18.09 6.07
CA GLU A 338 10.78 -16.96 5.73
C GLU A 338 10.76 -15.87 6.81
N ARG A 339 9.57 -15.56 7.35
CA ARG A 339 9.38 -14.44 8.26
C ARG A 339 9.67 -14.76 9.73
N PHE A 340 9.39 -15.98 10.18
CA PHE A 340 9.43 -16.35 11.59
C PHE A 340 10.45 -17.46 11.87
N VAL A 341 11.12 -17.37 13.03
CA VAL A 341 11.95 -18.47 13.53
C VAL A 341 11.05 -19.61 14.00
N VAL A 342 11.07 -20.73 13.27
CA VAL A 342 10.22 -21.89 13.56
C VAL A 342 10.95 -22.87 14.47
N SER A 343 10.36 -23.20 15.62
CA SER A 343 10.92 -24.22 16.51
C SER A 343 10.91 -25.61 15.87
N THR A 344 11.80 -26.51 16.33
CA THR A 344 11.85 -27.90 15.81
C THR A 344 10.51 -28.62 15.95
N LYS A 345 9.76 -28.36 17.03
CA LYS A 345 8.41 -28.94 17.23
C LYS A 345 7.41 -28.43 16.20
N GLN A 346 7.38 -27.11 16.00
CA GLN A 346 6.49 -26.49 15.00
C GLN A 346 6.81 -26.97 13.59
N LYS A 347 8.11 -27.05 13.24
CA LYS A 347 8.58 -27.52 11.93
C LYS A 347 8.15 -28.95 11.66
N ARG A 348 8.42 -29.88 12.59
CA ARG A 348 7.96 -31.29 12.48
C ARG A 348 6.45 -31.41 12.28
N GLN A 349 5.67 -30.56 12.94
CA GLN A 349 4.21 -30.57 12.79
C GLN A 349 3.74 -30.03 11.43
N LEU A 350 4.44 -29.05 10.86
CA LEU A 350 4.19 -28.58 9.49
C LEU A 350 4.62 -29.63 8.45
N ASP A 351 5.77 -30.29 8.68
CA ASP A 351 6.31 -31.34 7.80
C ASP A 351 5.37 -32.54 7.65
N ARG A 352 4.65 -32.92 8.71
CA ARG A 352 3.65 -34.00 8.68
C ARG A 352 2.63 -33.83 7.55
N TRP A 353 2.31 -32.59 7.18
CA TRP A 353 1.30 -32.28 6.16
C TRP A 353 1.89 -32.11 4.76
N ALA A 354 3.21 -32.27 4.58
CA ALA A 354 3.86 -32.32 3.27
C ALA A 354 3.82 -33.72 2.64
N GLU A 355 3.75 -34.78 3.46
CA GLU A 355 3.80 -36.19 3.00
C GLU A 355 2.46 -36.72 2.44
N GLY A 356 1.34 -36.06 2.77
CA GLY A 356 0.00 -36.43 2.29
C GLY A 356 -0.27 -36.11 0.82
N ASP A 357 0.66 -35.46 0.12
CA ASP A 357 0.49 -35.02 -1.28
C ASP A 357 0.73 -36.15 -2.31
N THR A 358 1.10 -37.36 -1.87
CA THR A 358 1.50 -38.47 -2.76
C THR A 358 0.34 -39.32 -3.30
N ILE A 359 -0.90 -39.14 -2.83
CA ILE A 359 -2.01 -40.08 -3.10
C ILE A 359 -2.94 -39.68 -4.26
N HIS A 360 -2.92 -38.43 -4.76
CA HIS A 360 -3.74 -38.04 -5.93
C HIS A 360 -2.99 -37.12 -6.91
N PRO A 361 -2.28 -37.68 -7.90
CA PRO A 361 -1.60 -36.94 -8.96
C PRO A 361 -2.49 -36.79 -10.21
N SER A 362 -3.76 -36.42 -10.05
CA SER A 362 -4.65 -36.14 -11.17
C SER A 362 -5.78 -35.25 -10.70
N ASP A 363 -5.64 -33.95 -10.93
CA ASP A 363 -6.73 -33.08 -11.38
C ASP A 363 -6.06 -31.78 -11.82
N ASP A 364 -5.53 -31.88 -13.04
CA ASP A 364 -4.94 -30.77 -13.75
C ASP A 364 -6.00 -29.71 -14.08
N GLU A 365 -5.46 -28.53 -14.23
CA GLU A 365 -5.98 -27.24 -14.63
C GLU A 365 -7.19 -27.26 -15.57
N ASN A 366 -8.15 -26.34 -15.31
CA ASN A 366 -9.41 -26.11 -16.03
C ASN A 366 -10.56 -27.10 -15.77
N THR A 367 -11.29 -26.90 -14.67
CA THR A 367 -12.75 -27.06 -14.72
C THR A 367 -13.42 -26.10 -13.73
N THR A 368 -14.52 -25.50 -14.19
CA THR A 368 -15.56 -24.81 -13.44
C THR A 368 -16.09 -25.69 -12.30
N GLU A 369 -16.76 -25.03 -11.35
CA GLU A 369 -17.48 -25.64 -10.23
C GLU A 369 -18.02 -27.04 -10.57
N ASP A 370 -17.58 -28.08 -9.86
CA ASP A 370 -18.48 -29.00 -9.15
C ASP A 370 -17.75 -30.10 -8.34
N GLU A 371 -18.42 -30.42 -7.24
CA GLU A 371 -18.60 -31.73 -6.60
C GLU A 371 -17.48 -32.78 -6.67
N ILE A 372 -16.85 -33.03 -5.52
CA ILE A 372 -16.24 -34.33 -5.23
C ILE A 372 -16.89 -34.85 -3.94
N TYR A 373 -17.55 -36.01 -4.06
CA TYR A 373 -18.15 -36.77 -2.97
C TYR A 373 -17.06 -37.18 -1.95
N GLU A 374 -17.31 -36.93 -0.66
CA GLU A 374 -16.53 -37.54 0.41
C GLU A 374 -16.92 -39.02 0.51
N GLN A 375 -16.02 -39.92 0.12
CA GLN A 375 -16.14 -41.34 0.43
C GLN A 375 -15.53 -41.57 1.82
N TYR A 376 -16.41 -41.78 2.81
CA TYR A 376 -16.02 -42.18 4.15
C TYR A 376 -15.40 -43.57 4.10
N LEU A 377 -14.17 -43.70 4.63
CA LEU A 377 -13.68 -44.99 5.13
C LEU A 377 -14.44 -45.26 6.42
N SER A 378 -15.37 -46.22 6.37
CA SER A 378 -15.98 -46.81 7.55
C SER A 378 -14.93 -47.64 8.28
N ASP A 379 -14.68 -47.31 9.55
CA ASP A 379 -14.02 -48.22 10.48
C ASP A 379 -14.96 -49.43 10.70
N GLU A 380 -14.58 -50.59 10.15
CA GLU A 380 -15.14 -51.88 10.56
C GLU A 380 -14.56 -52.28 11.91
N SER A 381 -15.42 -52.86 12.75
CA SER A 381 -15.04 -53.58 13.99
C SER A 381 -14.66 -55.02 13.69
#